data_AF-A0A954CT12-F1
#
_entry.id   AF-A0A954CT12-F1
#
_cell.length_a   1.000
_cell.length_b   1.000
_cell.length_c   1.000
_cell.angle_alpha   90.00
_cell.angle_beta   90.00
_cell.angle_gamma   90.00
#
_symmetry.space_group_name_H-M   'P 1'
#
loop_
_entity.id
_entity.type
_entity.pdbx_description
1 polymer ?
#
loop_
_entity_poly.entity_id
_entity_poly.type
_entity_poly.pdbx_seq_one_letter_code
_entity_poly.pdbx_strand_id
1 'polypeptide(L)'
;IEGQAVQVMIDALVDEQPHVAFMTKYGVGDMLGLPANPDKPLTWSRLQRVFFYSDGARFVQKLKEVDGYKAVDKAFGDLPVSSEQILHSDKYIAERDLPDEIGLDLVGIADALPEGWELGEQDTWGEMGTIVEFVDAGLVDKALAASDGWGGDVVLTASKGEAKVSIWVSTWDTAKDAGEFDEAVKLLPDVLLSQKFDERPQQIVIRGEPGLFSKDQLKWLLDATRQNKIVYDPEKR
;
A
#
# COMPACT_ATOMS: atom_id res chain seq x y z
N ILE A 1 16.92 9.69 6.40
CA ILE A 1 16.00 9.28 5.32
C ILE A 1 16.73 9.50 4.01
N GLU A 2 16.84 8.50 3.14
CA GLU A 2 17.61 8.61 1.88
C GLU A 2 17.16 9.79 1.02
N GLY A 3 15.85 10.10 0.98
CA GLY A 3 15.29 11.25 0.27
C GLY A 3 15.93 12.60 0.61
N GLN A 4 16.35 12.85 1.85
CA GLN A 4 17.06 14.10 2.20
C GLN A 4 18.46 14.14 1.58
N ALA A 5 19.20 13.02 1.62
CA ALA A 5 20.52 12.94 1.01
C ALA A 5 20.44 13.11 -0.52
N VAL A 6 19.41 12.52 -1.14
CA VAL A 6 19.12 12.69 -2.57
C VAL A 6 18.74 14.12 -2.89
N GLN A 7 17.91 14.76 -2.07
CA GLN A 7 17.53 16.16 -2.27
C GLN A 7 18.74 17.09 -2.17
N VAL A 8 19.63 16.87 -1.19
CA VAL A 8 20.88 17.64 -1.07
C VAL A 8 21.77 17.43 -2.30
N MET A 9 21.85 16.19 -2.81
CA MET A 9 22.57 15.90 -4.05
C MET A 9 21.93 16.58 -5.27
N ILE A 10 20.60 16.59 -5.38
CA ILE A 10 19.86 17.30 -6.42
C ILE A 10 20.18 18.80 -6.34
N ASP A 11 20.04 19.41 -5.17
CA ASP A 11 20.30 20.84 -4.96
C ASP A 11 21.74 21.22 -5.38
N ALA A 12 22.70 20.30 -5.23
CA ALA A 12 24.10 20.52 -5.57
C ALA A 12 24.45 20.23 -7.04
N LEU A 13 23.78 19.27 -7.69
CA LEU A 13 24.21 18.72 -8.97
C LEU A 13 23.22 18.93 -10.12
N VAL A 14 22.01 19.44 -9.89
CA VAL A 14 20.99 19.54 -10.94
C VAL A 14 21.45 20.38 -12.15
N ASP A 15 22.24 21.42 -11.90
CA ASP A 15 22.79 22.30 -12.95
C ASP A 15 23.98 21.66 -13.69
N GLU A 16 24.68 20.72 -13.06
CA GLU A 16 25.87 20.06 -13.62
C GLU A 16 25.56 18.70 -14.26
N GLN A 17 24.54 18.00 -13.77
CA GLN A 17 24.15 16.66 -14.18
C GLN A 17 22.64 16.60 -14.45
N PRO A 18 22.20 16.89 -15.69
CA PRO A 18 20.79 16.96 -16.04
C PRO A 18 20.00 15.66 -15.81
N HIS A 19 20.68 14.52 -15.74
CA HIS A 19 20.04 13.24 -15.43
C HIS A 19 19.67 13.10 -13.95
N VAL A 20 20.24 13.92 -13.06
CA VAL A 20 19.84 14.01 -11.64
C VAL A 20 18.47 14.67 -11.50
N ALA A 21 18.12 15.59 -12.42
CA ALA A 21 16.77 16.16 -12.52
C ALA A 21 15.69 15.12 -12.86
N PHE A 22 16.07 13.95 -13.39
CA PHE A 22 15.13 12.85 -13.62
C PHE A 22 14.50 12.36 -12.31
N MET A 23 15.26 12.34 -11.21
CA MET A 23 14.78 11.89 -9.89
C MET A 23 13.81 12.89 -9.25
N THR A 24 13.90 14.18 -9.56
CA THR A 24 12.86 15.16 -9.18
C THR A 24 11.61 15.10 -10.05
N LYS A 25 11.72 14.55 -11.25
CA LYS A 25 10.70 14.66 -12.29
C LYS A 25 9.75 13.47 -12.34
N TYR A 26 10.22 12.27 -11.99
CA TYR A 26 9.46 11.03 -12.11
C TYR A 26 9.41 10.27 -10.79
N GLY A 27 8.23 10.21 -10.20
CA GLY A 27 7.87 9.32 -9.10
C GLY A 27 7.23 8.02 -9.57
N VAL A 28 6.77 7.21 -8.62
CA VAL A 28 6.06 5.95 -8.91
C VAL A 28 4.86 6.19 -9.81
N GLY A 29 4.01 7.18 -9.49
CA GLY A 29 2.83 7.49 -10.29
C GLY A 29 3.15 7.91 -11.73
N ASP A 30 4.18 8.73 -11.91
CA ASP A 30 4.61 9.14 -13.25
C ASP A 30 5.13 7.94 -14.05
N MET A 31 5.87 7.03 -13.41
CA MET A 31 6.42 5.82 -14.05
C MET A 31 5.33 4.86 -14.52
N LEU A 32 4.26 4.70 -13.74
CA LEU A 32 3.12 3.85 -14.09
C LEU A 32 2.30 4.42 -15.26
N GLY A 33 2.30 5.75 -15.43
CA GLY A 33 1.67 6.43 -16.57
C GLY A 33 2.48 6.39 -17.88
N LEU A 34 3.74 5.92 -17.87
CA LEU A 34 4.55 5.81 -19.07
C LEU A 34 4.20 4.55 -19.89
N PRO A 35 4.39 4.58 -21.23
CA PRO A 35 4.24 3.39 -22.05
C PRO A 35 5.16 2.25 -21.57
N ALA A 36 4.62 1.03 -21.52
CA ALA A 36 5.38 -0.14 -21.13
C ALA A 36 6.65 -0.30 -21.99
N ASN A 37 7.77 -0.55 -21.33
CA ASN A 37 9.05 -0.78 -21.98
C ASN A 37 9.51 -2.23 -21.72
N PRO A 38 9.46 -3.12 -22.71
CA PRO A 38 9.84 -4.53 -22.53
C PRO A 38 11.30 -4.73 -22.12
N ASP A 39 12.21 -3.84 -22.54
CA ASP A 39 13.63 -3.89 -22.16
C ASP A 39 13.86 -3.39 -20.73
N LYS A 40 12.86 -2.70 -20.17
CA LYS A 40 12.90 -2.06 -18.86
C LYS A 40 11.56 -2.28 -18.13
N PRO A 41 11.20 -3.53 -17.79
CA PRO A 41 9.96 -3.79 -17.08
C PRO A 41 9.93 -3.02 -15.74
N LEU A 42 8.75 -2.57 -15.36
CA LEU A 42 8.49 -2.17 -13.99
C LEU A 42 8.46 -3.43 -13.14
N THR A 43 9.24 -3.43 -12.08
CA THR A 43 9.36 -4.54 -11.12
C THR A 43 9.31 -3.93 -9.74
N TRP A 44 8.91 -4.70 -8.73
CA TRP A 44 9.06 -4.32 -7.32
C TRP A 44 10.37 -3.59 -7.02
N SER A 45 11.51 -4.23 -7.34
CA SER A 45 12.83 -3.66 -7.01
C SER A 45 13.08 -2.29 -7.66
N ARG A 46 12.50 -2.03 -8.83
CA ARG A 46 12.61 -0.73 -9.51
C ARG A 46 11.69 0.30 -8.89
N LEU A 47 10.44 -0.07 -8.63
CA LEU A 47 9.46 0.83 -8.03
C LEU A 47 9.87 1.21 -6.60
N GLN A 48 10.39 0.29 -5.80
CA GLN A 48 10.94 0.61 -4.48
C GLN A 48 12.05 1.64 -4.53
N ARG A 49 12.98 1.53 -5.50
CA ARG A 49 14.04 2.54 -5.66
C ARG A 49 13.45 3.89 -6.05
N VAL A 50 12.49 3.92 -6.99
CA VAL A 50 11.82 5.18 -7.35
C VAL A 50 11.15 5.79 -6.12
N PHE A 51 10.45 4.99 -5.32
CA PHE A 51 9.81 5.45 -4.08
C PHE A 51 10.82 6.05 -3.09
N PHE A 52 11.88 5.31 -2.72
CA PHE A 52 12.84 5.77 -1.71
C PHE A 52 13.67 6.98 -2.15
N TYR A 53 14.07 7.01 -3.42
CA TYR A 53 14.95 8.06 -3.94
C TYR A 53 14.17 9.23 -4.54
N SER A 54 13.27 8.97 -5.51
CA SER A 54 12.54 10.04 -6.21
C SER A 54 11.38 10.59 -5.37
N ASP A 55 10.44 9.74 -4.94
CA ASP A 55 9.26 10.22 -4.19
C ASP A 55 9.66 10.77 -2.82
N GLY A 56 10.64 10.13 -2.16
CA GLY A 56 11.26 10.67 -0.95
C GLY A 56 11.90 12.06 -1.13
N ALA A 57 12.58 12.32 -2.26
CA ALA A 57 13.14 13.65 -2.55
C ALA A 57 12.03 14.67 -2.85
N ARG A 58 11.02 14.29 -3.64
CA ARG A 58 9.86 15.14 -3.94
C ARG A 58 9.10 15.54 -2.68
N PHE A 59 8.92 14.61 -1.74
CA PHE A 59 8.35 14.90 -0.43
C PHE A 59 9.17 15.96 0.34
N VAL A 60 10.50 15.81 0.40
CA VAL A 60 11.39 16.81 1.03
C VAL A 60 11.33 18.15 0.30
N GLN A 61 11.25 18.16 -1.03
CA GLN A 61 11.07 19.38 -1.81
C GLN A 61 9.75 20.09 -1.45
N LYS A 62 8.65 19.35 -1.33
CA LYS A 62 7.35 19.90 -0.91
C LYS A 62 7.42 20.51 0.48
N LEU A 63 8.10 19.87 1.43
CA LEU A 63 8.35 20.47 2.74
C LEU A 63 9.18 21.76 2.64
N LYS A 64 10.23 21.78 1.81
CA LYS A 64 11.04 22.99 1.58
C LYS A 64 10.21 24.15 1.00
N GLU A 65 9.23 23.86 0.15
CA GLU A 65 8.30 24.87 -0.40
C GLU A 65 7.42 25.51 0.69
N VAL A 66 7.16 24.82 1.81
CA VAL A 66 6.33 25.31 2.93
C VAL A 66 7.09 26.28 3.84
N ASP A 67 8.25 25.87 4.39
CA ASP A 67 9.06 26.72 5.31
C ASP A 67 10.56 26.37 5.25
N GLY A 68 11.05 26.03 4.06
CA GLY A 68 12.44 25.64 3.85
C GLY A 68 12.85 24.44 4.72
N TYR A 69 14.10 24.45 5.20
CA TYR A 69 14.59 23.37 6.05
C TYR A 69 13.92 23.27 7.41
N LYS A 70 13.20 24.30 7.89
CA LYS A 70 12.46 24.20 9.16
C LYS A 70 11.32 23.19 9.07
N ALA A 71 10.59 23.17 7.95
CA ALA A 71 9.55 22.18 7.70
C ALA A 71 10.15 20.77 7.56
N VAL A 72 11.32 20.65 6.93
CA VAL A 72 12.06 19.37 6.83
C VAL A 72 12.47 18.89 8.23
N ASP A 73 13.10 19.74 9.04
CA ASP A 73 13.53 19.40 10.40
C ASP A 73 12.34 19.02 11.29
N LYS A 74 11.20 19.72 11.15
CA LYS A 74 9.96 19.36 11.83
C LYS A 74 9.50 17.95 11.43
N ALA A 75 9.57 17.60 10.14
CA ALA A 75 9.19 16.28 9.68
C ALA A 75 10.13 15.17 10.18
N PHE A 76 11.41 15.46 10.42
CA PHE A 76 12.31 14.50 11.09
C PHE A 76 11.95 14.24 12.56
N GLY A 77 11.26 15.19 13.21
CA GLY A 77 10.70 15.01 14.54
C GLY A 77 9.32 14.34 14.56
N ASP A 78 8.65 14.28 13.41
CA ASP A 78 7.29 13.75 13.26
C ASP A 78 7.15 13.05 11.90
N LEU A 79 7.82 11.89 11.76
CA LEU A 79 7.96 11.19 10.48
C LEU A 79 6.60 10.81 9.88
N PRO A 80 6.48 10.78 8.54
CA PRO A 80 5.32 10.20 7.88
C PRO A 80 5.15 8.72 8.30
N VAL A 81 3.89 8.31 8.50
CA VAL A 81 3.51 6.99 9.03
C VAL A 81 2.95 6.06 7.95
N SER A 82 2.73 6.56 6.73
CA SER A 82 2.25 5.77 5.60
C SER A 82 3.05 6.08 4.34
N SER A 83 3.08 5.13 3.40
CA SER A 83 3.62 5.38 2.06
C SER A 83 2.80 6.41 1.30
N GLU A 84 1.50 6.47 1.57
CA GLU A 84 0.57 7.42 0.98
C GLU A 84 0.96 8.87 1.29
N GLN A 85 1.38 9.17 2.53
CA GLN A 85 1.89 10.50 2.89
C GLN A 85 3.15 10.91 2.12
N ILE A 86 3.94 9.95 1.63
CA ILE A 86 5.10 10.22 0.78
C ILE A 86 4.67 10.42 -0.68
N LEU A 87 3.81 9.53 -1.20
CA LEU A 87 3.29 9.58 -2.56
C LEU A 87 2.43 10.84 -2.81
N HIS A 88 1.67 11.25 -1.80
CA HIS A 88 0.72 12.37 -1.80
C HIS A 88 1.07 13.33 -0.65
N SER A 89 2.13 14.11 -0.81
CA SER A 89 2.70 14.95 0.27
C SER A 89 1.70 15.91 0.93
N ASP A 90 0.63 16.31 0.24
CA ASP A 90 -0.41 17.16 0.79
C ASP A 90 -1.17 16.48 1.96
N LYS A 91 -1.30 15.15 1.93
CA LYS A 91 -1.85 14.31 3.03
C LYS A 91 -0.95 14.28 4.28
N TYR A 92 0.25 14.86 4.21
CA TYR A 92 1.12 15.07 5.36
C TYR A 92 1.21 16.56 5.75
N ILE A 93 1.24 17.46 4.76
CA ILE A 93 1.54 18.88 4.94
C ILE A 93 0.33 19.70 5.41
N ALA A 94 -0.85 19.44 4.83
CA ALA A 94 -2.05 20.23 5.08
C ALA A 94 -2.78 19.70 6.31
N GLU A 95 -3.79 18.85 6.10
CA GLU A 95 -4.41 18.05 7.14
C GLU A 95 -3.83 16.64 7.06
N ARG A 96 -3.30 16.16 8.19
CA ARG A 96 -2.54 14.91 8.20
C ARG A 96 -3.49 13.73 8.16
N ASP A 97 -3.49 13.02 7.04
CA ASP A 97 -4.23 11.79 6.87
C ASP A 97 -3.51 10.64 7.59
N LEU A 98 -4.16 10.03 8.57
CA LEU A 98 -3.60 8.93 9.34
C LEU A 98 -4.34 7.65 8.98
N PRO A 99 -3.62 6.55 8.66
CA PRO A 99 -4.23 5.26 8.35
C PRO A 99 -5.24 4.84 9.43
N ASP A 100 -6.34 4.23 9.01
CA ASP A 100 -7.31 3.63 9.91
C ASP A 100 -6.66 2.53 10.76
N GLU A 101 -6.99 2.46 12.05
CA GLU A 101 -6.51 1.38 12.91
C GLU A 101 -7.39 0.14 12.69
N ILE A 102 -6.80 -0.95 12.22
CA ILE A 102 -7.47 -2.23 11.96
C ILE A 102 -6.98 -3.27 12.99
N GLY A 103 -7.81 -3.55 13.98
CA GLY A 103 -7.57 -4.58 14.99
C GLY A 103 -8.24 -5.91 14.63
N LEU A 104 -7.46 -6.98 14.47
CA LEU A 104 -7.99 -8.31 14.14
C LEU A 104 -8.33 -9.12 15.41
N ASP A 105 -9.42 -9.90 15.37
CA ASP A 105 -9.68 -10.95 16.36
C ASP A 105 -8.83 -12.19 16.05
N LEU A 106 -7.57 -12.16 16.48
CA LEU A 106 -6.61 -13.24 16.20
C LEU A 106 -7.05 -14.60 16.77
N VAL A 107 -7.81 -14.62 17.87
CA VAL A 107 -8.33 -15.88 18.44
C VAL A 107 -9.41 -16.44 17.53
N GLY A 108 -10.40 -15.62 17.15
CA GLY A 108 -11.45 -16.04 16.23
C GLY A 108 -10.91 -16.45 14.85
N ILE A 109 -9.90 -15.75 14.33
CA ILE A 109 -9.25 -16.10 13.06
C ILE A 109 -8.48 -17.43 13.19
N ALA A 110 -7.73 -17.63 14.28
CA ALA A 110 -7.03 -18.89 14.52
C ALA A 110 -7.98 -20.07 14.62
N ASP A 111 -9.11 -19.90 15.31
CA ASP A 111 -10.14 -20.94 15.45
C ASP A 111 -10.81 -21.28 14.10
N ALA A 112 -10.93 -20.30 13.19
CA ALA A 112 -11.50 -20.49 11.86
C ALA A 112 -10.55 -21.16 10.85
N LEU A 113 -9.26 -21.25 11.16
CA LEU A 113 -8.30 -21.93 10.31
C LEU A 113 -8.46 -23.45 10.37
N PRO A 114 -8.18 -24.19 9.28
CA PRO A 114 -8.22 -25.65 9.32
C PRO A 114 -7.18 -26.24 10.28
N GLU A 115 -7.41 -27.48 10.72
CA GLU A 115 -6.50 -28.15 11.66
C GLU A 115 -5.04 -28.18 11.18
N GLY A 116 -4.12 -27.77 12.07
CA GLY A 116 -2.68 -27.73 11.84
C GLY A 116 -2.19 -26.50 11.07
N TRP A 117 -3.04 -25.50 10.84
CA TRP A 117 -2.63 -24.17 10.42
C TRP A 117 -2.29 -23.30 11.62
N GLU A 118 -1.28 -22.46 11.46
CA GLU A 118 -0.80 -21.56 12.51
C GLU A 118 -0.77 -20.13 11.99
N LEU A 119 -1.19 -19.18 12.83
CA LEU A 119 -1.03 -17.75 12.54
C LEU A 119 0.46 -17.38 12.52
N GLY A 120 0.81 -16.56 11.54
CA GLY A 120 2.14 -16.01 11.36
C GLY A 120 2.18 -14.52 11.68
N GLU A 121 2.99 -13.82 10.91
CA GLU A 121 3.23 -12.39 11.08
C GLU A 121 2.05 -11.55 10.59
N GLN A 122 1.89 -10.40 11.27
CA GLN A 122 1.02 -9.31 10.89
C GLN A 122 1.89 -8.17 10.38
N ASP A 123 1.58 -7.66 9.20
CA ASP A 123 2.26 -6.53 8.57
C ASP A 123 1.24 -5.63 7.84
N THR A 124 1.71 -4.66 7.08
CA THR A 124 0.92 -3.69 6.31
C THR A 124 1.58 -3.51 4.94
N TRP A 125 0.80 -3.51 3.86
CA TRP A 125 1.34 -3.19 2.54
C TRP A 125 1.50 -1.69 2.32
N GLY A 126 0.57 -0.89 2.83
CA GLY A 126 0.47 0.51 2.44
C GLY A 126 0.00 0.67 0.99
N GLU A 127 -0.23 1.91 0.59
CA GLU A 127 -0.52 2.24 -0.81
C GLU A 127 0.60 1.75 -1.75
N MET A 128 1.88 1.91 -1.36
CA MET A 128 3.02 1.51 -2.19
C MET A 128 3.11 -0.02 -2.36
N GLY A 129 2.86 -0.80 -1.31
CA GLY A 129 2.77 -2.26 -1.43
C GLY A 129 1.58 -2.68 -2.28
N THR A 130 0.44 -2.01 -2.13
CA THR A 130 -0.76 -2.24 -2.95
C THR A 130 -0.48 -2.04 -4.44
N ILE A 131 0.18 -0.93 -4.83
CA ILE A 131 0.62 -0.67 -6.21
C ILE A 131 1.44 -1.85 -6.74
N VAL A 132 2.35 -2.35 -5.92
CA VAL A 132 3.31 -3.38 -6.33
C VAL A 132 2.62 -4.72 -6.53
N GLU A 133 1.64 -5.09 -5.70
CA GLU A 133 0.87 -6.33 -5.89
C GLU A 133 0.24 -6.39 -7.29
N PHE A 134 -0.27 -5.26 -7.78
CA PHE A 134 -0.82 -5.18 -9.14
C PHE A 134 0.27 -5.18 -10.22
N VAL A 135 1.36 -4.45 -10.02
CA VAL A 135 2.47 -4.40 -10.99
C VAL A 135 3.12 -5.77 -11.17
N ASP A 136 3.40 -6.49 -10.09
CA ASP A 136 4.04 -7.80 -10.13
C ASP A 136 3.11 -8.87 -10.74
N ALA A 137 1.78 -8.68 -10.63
CA ALA A 137 0.78 -9.47 -11.35
C ALA A 137 0.62 -9.08 -12.84
N GLY A 138 1.35 -8.09 -13.32
CA GLY A 138 1.27 -7.59 -14.71
C GLY A 138 0.08 -6.67 -14.98
N LEU A 139 -0.60 -6.18 -13.94
CA LEU A 139 -1.76 -5.29 -14.00
C LEU A 139 -1.35 -3.82 -13.83
N VAL A 140 -0.29 -3.40 -14.53
CA VAL A 140 0.32 -2.08 -14.40
C VAL A 140 -0.67 -0.94 -14.67
N ASP A 141 -1.56 -1.13 -15.65
CA ASP A 141 -2.60 -0.18 -16.04
C ASP A 141 -3.69 0.02 -14.97
N LYS A 142 -3.80 -0.93 -14.02
CA LYS A 142 -4.76 -0.89 -12.91
C LYS A 142 -4.14 -0.41 -11.61
N ALA A 143 -2.82 -0.52 -11.46
CA ALA A 143 -2.13 -0.34 -10.19
C ALA A 143 -2.47 0.99 -9.51
N LEU A 144 -2.52 2.10 -10.26
CA LEU A 144 -2.87 3.41 -9.70
C LEU A 144 -4.32 3.49 -9.24
N ALA A 145 -5.28 3.15 -10.12
CA ALA A 145 -6.69 3.23 -9.78
C ALA A 145 -7.07 2.25 -8.65
N ALA A 146 -6.37 1.12 -8.56
CA ALA A 146 -6.62 0.11 -7.53
C ALA A 146 -5.95 0.43 -6.19
N SER A 147 -5.03 1.39 -6.13
CA SER A 147 -4.37 1.82 -4.88
C SER A 147 -4.81 3.21 -4.42
N ASP A 148 -5.41 4.00 -5.30
CA ASP A 148 -5.88 5.35 -4.98
C ASP A 148 -6.91 5.32 -3.85
N GLY A 149 -6.85 6.30 -2.96
CA GLY A 149 -7.68 6.36 -1.76
C GLY A 149 -7.42 5.21 -0.77
N TRP A 150 -6.23 4.61 -0.74
CA TRP A 150 -5.88 3.63 0.30
C TRP A 150 -6.01 4.28 1.69
N GLY A 151 -6.75 3.64 2.59
CA GLY A 151 -7.11 4.20 3.89
C GLY A 151 -6.39 3.59 5.08
N GLY A 152 -5.62 2.52 4.88
CA GLY A 152 -5.11 1.67 5.95
C GLY A 152 -5.25 0.19 5.59
N ASP A 153 -4.29 -0.64 5.98
CA ASP A 153 -4.39 -2.08 5.80
C ASP A 153 -3.60 -2.91 6.82
N VAL A 154 -4.04 -4.15 6.96
CA VAL A 154 -3.38 -5.20 7.73
C VAL A 154 -3.34 -6.47 6.89
N VAL A 155 -2.18 -7.11 6.87
CA VAL A 155 -1.93 -8.38 6.22
C VAL A 155 -1.51 -9.39 7.28
N LEU A 156 -2.35 -10.40 7.51
CA LEU A 156 -2.08 -11.48 8.44
C LEU A 156 -1.76 -12.75 7.65
N THR A 157 -0.61 -13.34 7.93
CA THR A 157 -0.24 -14.63 7.31
C THR A 157 -0.66 -15.81 8.18
N ALA A 158 -0.93 -16.95 7.55
CA ALA A 158 -1.02 -18.23 8.23
C ALA A 158 -0.36 -19.31 7.37
N SER A 159 0.12 -20.37 8.00
CA SER A 159 0.84 -21.43 7.28
C SER A 159 0.64 -22.82 7.86
N LYS A 160 0.86 -23.83 7.02
CA LYS A 160 0.95 -25.24 7.39
C LYS A 160 2.03 -25.91 6.55
N GLY A 161 3.21 -26.14 7.15
CA GLY A 161 4.38 -26.59 6.40
C GLY A 161 4.79 -25.54 5.36
N GLU A 162 4.83 -25.92 4.07
CA GLU A 162 5.14 -25.00 2.98
C GLU A 162 3.93 -24.20 2.46
N ALA A 163 2.70 -24.64 2.80
CA ALA A 163 1.49 -23.97 2.38
C ALA A 163 1.28 -22.66 3.15
N LYS A 164 0.88 -21.60 2.44
CA LYS A 164 0.66 -20.27 2.99
C LYS A 164 -0.66 -19.68 2.51
N VAL A 165 -1.31 -18.93 3.40
CA VAL A 165 -2.45 -18.07 3.10
C VAL A 165 -2.18 -16.70 3.71
N SER A 166 -2.64 -15.65 3.06
CA SER A 166 -2.67 -14.30 3.65
C SER A 166 -4.10 -13.78 3.69
N ILE A 167 -4.43 -13.10 4.77
CA ILE A 167 -5.70 -12.42 5.00
C ILE A 167 -5.37 -10.93 4.98
N TRP A 168 -5.81 -10.24 3.95
CA TRP A 168 -5.59 -8.82 3.75
C TRP A 168 -6.88 -8.06 4.02
N VAL A 169 -6.86 -7.22 5.04
CA VAL A 169 -7.95 -6.31 5.38
C VAL A 169 -7.51 -4.90 5.05
N SER A 170 -8.26 -4.19 4.21
CA SER A 170 -7.98 -2.80 3.84
C SER A 170 -9.20 -1.90 4.00
N THR A 171 -8.97 -0.61 4.22
CA THR A 171 -9.98 0.45 4.16
C THR A 171 -9.66 1.42 3.04
N TRP A 172 -10.67 2.17 2.59
CA TRP A 172 -10.62 3.00 1.38
C TRP A 172 -11.35 4.31 1.55
N ASP A 173 -10.82 5.39 0.95
CA ASP A 173 -11.31 6.74 1.16
C ASP A 173 -12.79 6.88 0.86
N THR A 174 -13.21 6.32 -0.27
CA THR A 174 -14.59 6.27 -0.69
C THR A 174 -15.02 4.86 -1.10
N ALA A 175 -16.34 4.66 -1.21
CA ALA A 175 -16.91 3.43 -1.78
C ALA A 175 -16.53 3.22 -3.26
N LYS A 176 -16.16 4.30 -3.97
CA LYS A 176 -15.65 4.24 -5.34
C LYS A 176 -14.27 3.59 -5.36
N ASP A 177 -13.37 4.07 -4.50
CA ASP A 177 -11.98 3.58 -4.42
C ASP A 177 -11.95 2.10 -4.00
N ALA A 178 -12.77 1.73 -3.01
CA ALA A 178 -12.99 0.32 -2.66
C ALA A 178 -13.51 -0.52 -3.84
N GLY A 179 -14.35 0.07 -4.71
CA GLY A 179 -14.85 -0.59 -5.92
C GLY A 179 -13.75 -0.81 -6.97
N GLU A 180 -12.90 0.19 -7.20
CA GLU A 180 -11.78 0.10 -8.14
C GLU A 180 -10.76 -0.96 -7.68
N PHE A 181 -10.48 -1.03 -6.37
CA PHE A 181 -9.67 -2.11 -5.79
C PHE A 181 -10.35 -3.48 -5.90
N ASP A 182 -11.65 -3.62 -5.60
CA ASP A 182 -12.37 -4.90 -5.69
C ASP A 182 -12.42 -5.46 -7.11
N GLU A 183 -12.57 -4.61 -8.12
CA GLU A 183 -12.50 -5.01 -9.52
C GLU A 183 -11.11 -5.50 -9.92
N ALA A 184 -10.06 -4.81 -9.46
CA ALA A 184 -8.68 -5.15 -9.78
C ALA A 184 -8.18 -6.38 -9.03
N VAL A 185 -8.46 -6.50 -7.72
CA VAL A 185 -7.91 -7.57 -6.88
C VAL A 185 -8.37 -8.95 -7.34
N LYS A 186 -9.60 -9.06 -7.87
CA LYS A 186 -10.14 -10.33 -8.39
C LYS A 186 -9.39 -10.85 -9.63
N LEU A 187 -8.54 -10.02 -10.24
CA LEU A 187 -7.69 -10.41 -11.36
C LEU A 187 -6.34 -10.99 -10.88
N LEU A 188 -6.01 -10.85 -9.60
CA LEU A 188 -4.81 -11.47 -9.04
C LEU A 188 -4.97 -13.00 -9.02
N PRO A 189 -3.95 -13.76 -9.45
CA PRO A 189 -4.06 -15.19 -9.67
C PRO A 189 -4.19 -16.04 -8.39
N ASP A 190 -3.82 -15.48 -7.25
CA ASP A 190 -3.77 -16.13 -5.95
C ASP A 190 -4.93 -15.72 -5.03
N VAL A 191 -5.91 -14.94 -5.51
CA VAL A 191 -7.09 -14.59 -4.71
C VAL A 191 -8.04 -15.77 -4.63
N LEU A 192 -8.25 -16.26 -3.41
CA LEU A 192 -9.18 -17.34 -3.08
C LEU A 192 -10.59 -16.81 -2.80
N LEU A 193 -10.67 -15.64 -2.17
CA LEU A 193 -11.91 -14.94 -1.85
C LEU A 193 -11.64 -13.44 -1.72
N SER A 194 -12.53 -12.60 -2.26
CA SER A 194 -12.57 -11.16 -1.99
C SER A 194 -13.98 -10.76 -1.61
N GLN A 195 -14.13 -9.97 -0.55
CA GLN A 195 -15.40 -9.40 -0.12
C GLN A 195 -15.24 -7.92 0.21
N LYS A 196 -15.93 -7.08 -0.56
CA LYS A 196 -16.09 -5.64 -0.29
C LYS A 196 -17.28 -5.37 0.63
N PHE A 197 -17.17 -4.35 1.46
CA PHE A 197 -18.22 -3.82 2.32
C PHE A 197 -18.39 -2.32 2.05
N ASP A 198 -19.59 -1.88 1.68
CA ASP A 198 -19.82 -0.48 1.27
C ASP A 198 -20.21 0.44 2.43
N GLU A 199 -20.77 -0.11 3.51
CA GLU A 199 -21.20 0.66 4.69
C GLU A 199 -20.04 1.31 5.45
N ARG A 200 -18.86 0.69 5.33
CA ARG A 200 -17.54 1.19 5.72
C ARG A 200 -16.62 0.73 4.61
N PRO A 201 -16.10 1.60 3.72
CA PRO A 201 -15.40 1.17 2.51
C PRO A 201 -14.18 0.32 2.90
N GLN A 202 -14.40 -0.99 2.97
CA GLN A 202 -13.51 -1.98 3.56
C GLN A 202 -13.51 -3.17 2.63
N GLN A 203 -12.36 -3.83 2.55
CA GLN A 203 -12.24 -5.10 1.85
C GLN A 203 -11.53 -6.14 2.70
N ILE A 204 -11.96 -7.39 2.55
CA ILE A 204 -11.24 -8.55 3.05
C ILE A 204 -10.89 -9.44 1.85
N VAL A 205 -9.61 -9.72 1.68
CA VAL A 205 -9.08 -10.56 0.60
C VAL A 205 -8.29 -11.70 1.22
N ILE A 206 -8.68 -12.93 0.89
CA ILE A 206 -7.97 -14.15 1.29
C ILE A 206 -7.19 -14.63 0.06
N ARG A 207 -5.86 -14.74 0.19
CA ARG A 207 -4.96 -15.14 -0.90
C ARG A 207 -4.16 -16.37 -0.52
N GLY A 208 -3.86 -17.21 -1.50
CA GLY A 208 -3.10 -18.45 -1.33
C GLY A 208 -3.17 -19.33 -2.56
N GLU A 209 -2.65 -20.55 -2.45
CA GLU A 209 -2.70 -21.50 -3.56
C GLU A 209 -4.15 -21.92 -3.89
N PRO A 210 -4.56 -21.96 -5.17
CA PRO A 210 -5.90 -22.42 -5.54
C PRO A 210 -6.21 -23.82 -5.02
N GLY A 211 -7.39 -23.98 -4.41
CA GLY A 211 -7.84 -25.28 -3.86
C GLY A 211 -7.32 -25.59 -2.46
N LEU A 212 -6.55 -24.70 -1.85
CA LEU A 212 -6.01 -24.89 -0.50
C LEU A 212 -7.10 -25.00 0.56
N PHE A 213 -8.13 -24.16 0.47
CA PHE A 213 -9.32 -24.16 1.33
C PHE A 213 -10.59 -24.45 0.52
N SER A 214 -11.52 -25.17 1.15
CA SER A 214 -12.88 -25.32 0.64
C SER A 214 -13.66 -24.00 0.69
N LYS A 215 -14.76 -23.91 -0.06
CA LYS A 215 -15.63 -22.72 -0.03
C LYS A 215 -16.17 -22.42 1.38
N ASP A 216 -16.48 -23.46 2.15
CA ASP A 216 -17.00 -23.30 3.51
C ASP A 216 -15.90 -22.83 4.47
N GLN A 217 -14.66 -23.32 4.30
CA GLN A 217 -13.51 -22.84 5.07
C GLN A 217 -13.20 -21.36 4.77
N LEU A 218 -13.21 -20.96 3.50
CA LEU A 218 -13.01 -19.57 3.11
C LEU A 218 -14.09 -18.65 3.69
N LYS A 219 -15.35 -19.10 3.67
CA LYS A 219 -16.47 -18.34 4.25
C LYS A 219 -16.33 -18.20 5.75
N TRP A 220 -15.97 -19.28 6.45
CA TRP A 220 -15.79 -19.22 7.90
C TRP A 220 -14.63 -18.30 8.31
N LEU A 221 -13.53 -18.34 7.56
CA LEU A 221 -12.39 -17.45 7.76
C LEU A 221 -12.75 -15.99 7.49
N LEU A 222 -13.55 -15.72 6.44
CA LEU A 222 -14.09 -14.38 6.17
C LEU A 222 -14.96 -13.90 7.33
N ASP A 223 -15.89 -14.73 7.80
CA ASP A 223 -16.82 -14.39 8.89
C ASP A 223 -16.09 -14.13 10.22
N ALA A 224 -15.01 -14.87 10.49
CA ALA A 224 -14.13 -14.63 11.64
C ALA A 224 -13.34 -13.32 11.47
N THR A 225 -12.77 -13.08 10.29
CA THR A 225 -12.01 -11.86 9.99
C THR A 225 -12.89 -10.61 10.09
N ARG A 226 -14.16 -10.70 9.66
CA ARG A 226 -15.15 -9.61 9.72
C ARG A 226 -15.44 -9.14 11.15
N GLN A 227 -15.16 -9.95 12.17
CA GLN A 227 -15.32 -9.57 13.58
C GLN A 227 -14.22 -8.62 14.06
N ASN A 228 -13.33 -8.18 13.17
CA ASN A 228 -12.32 -7.17 13.44
C ASN A 228 -12.93 -5.84 13.89
N LYS A 229 -12.13 -5.10 14.67
CA LYS A 229 -12.43 -3.74 15.11
C LYS A 229 -11.67 -2.78 14.21
N ILE A 230 -12.41 -1.96 13.49
CA ILE A 230 -11.83 -0.85 12.72
C ILE A 230 -12.18 0.44 13.45
N VAL A 231 -11.15 1.20 13.81
CA VAL A 231 -11.30 2.60 14.22
C VAL A 231 -11.22 3.43 12.95
N TYR A 232 -12.40 3.67 12.37
CA TYR A 232 -12.58 4.48 11.17
C TYR A 232 -12.84 5.92 11.58
N ASP A 233 -12.10 6.87 10.99
CA ASP A 233 -12.33 8.30 11.19
C ASP A 233 -12.94 8.93 9.91
N PRO A 234 -14.27 9.17 9.89
CA PRO A 234 -14.95 9.70 8.72
C PRO A 234 -14.64 11.17 8.45
N GLU A 235 -14.04 11.90 9.39
CA GLU A 235 -13.73 13.33 9.23
C GLU A 235 -12.35 13.57 8.60
N LYS A 236 -11.54 12.52 8.40
CA LYS A 236 -10.19 12.61 7.83
C LYS A 236 -10.10 12.76 6.31
N ARG A 237 -11.22 12.65 5.58
CA ARG A 237 -11.23 12.37 4.13
C ARG A 237 -12.01 13.38 3.30
#